data_AF-A0A8K0GFY7-F1
#
_entry.id   AF-A0A8K0GFY7-F1
#
_cell.length_a   1.000
_cell.length_b   1.000
_cell.length_c   1.000
_cell.angle_alpha   90.00
_cell.angle_beta   90.00
_cell.angle_gamma   90.00
#
_symmetry.space_group_name_H-M   'P 1'
#
loop_
_entity.id
_entity.type
_entity.pdbx_description
1 polymer ?
#
loop_
_entity_poly.entity_id
_entity_poly.type
_entity_poly.pdbx_seq_one_letter_code
_entity_poly.pdbx_strand_id
1 'polypeptide(L)'
;MDASYRFGKGLKILCSIPIEVDEPPEEVDGIKVEVLDQLKAMLYNNLAACYLKHCDYETVLTLCPKVLQLDPNNIKALYKQAVAKCGTHDYEGSQKILLELLRLDPENKAASDKLKLVNVKVAESNARVNAMIKKMFEK
;
A
#
# COMPACT_ATOMS: atom_id res chain seq x y z
N MET A 1 -17.07 19.89 -20.14
CA MET A 1 -16.55 18.51 -20.10
C MET A 1 -16.23 18.18 -18.67
N ASP A 2 -17.00 17.26 -18.10
CA ASP A 2 -16.99 16.92 -16.68
C ASP A 2 -15.63 16.33 -16.26
N ALA A 3 -15.13 16.72 -15.07
CA ALA A 3 -13.85 16.21 -14.55
C ALA A 3 -13.86 14.68 -14.52
N SER A 4 -15.01 14.10 -14.16
CA SER A 4 -15.29 12.66 -14.12
C SER A 4 -15.01 11.94 -15.46
N TYR A 5 -15.29 12.58 -16.60
CA TYR A 5 -15.05 12.00 -17.93
C TYR A 5 -13.57 12.00 -18.32
N ARG A 6 -12.84 13.05 -17.94
CA ARG A 6 -11.37 13.13 -18.12
C ARG A 6 -10.66 12.14 -17.21
N PHE A 7 -11.12 11.99 -15.97
CA PHE A 7 -10.66 10.95 -15.04
C PHE A 7 -10.89 9.54 -15.60
N GLY A 8 -12.07 9.24 -16.17
CA GLY A 8 -12.37 7.93 -16.74
C GLY A 8 -11.54 7.55 -17.97
N LYS A 9 -11.28 8.49 -18.91
CA LYS A 9 -10.39 8.25 -20.05
C LYS A 9 -8.92 8.11 -19.62
N GLY A 10 -8.46 8.95 -18.69
CA GLY A 10 -7.12 8.85 -18.11
C GLY A 10 -6.92 7.50 -17.41
N LEU A 11 -7.91 7.04 -16.62
CA LEU A 11 -7.90 5.74 -15.96
C LEU A 11 -7.75 4.58 -16.96
N LYS A 12 -8.52 4.62 -18.06
CA LYS A 12 -8.47 3.59 -19.10
C LYS A 12 -7.12 3.59 -19.82
N ILE A 13 -6.60 4.75 -20.21
CA ILE A 13 -5.29 4.84 -20.90
C ILE A 13 -4.16 4.38 -19.96
N LEU A 14 -4.15 4.82 -18.70
CA LEU A 14 -3.11 4.46 -17.73
C LEU A 14 -3.12 2.97 -17.34
N CYS A 15 -4.30 2.35 -17.26
CA CYS A 15 -4.44 0.93 -16.92
C CYS A 15 -4.37 -0.01 -18.14
N SER A 16 -4.63 0.48 -19.36
CA SER A 16 -4.62 -0.33 -20.59
C SER A 16 -3.29 -0.31 -21.34
N ILE A 17 -2.29 0.45 -20.89
CA ILE A 17 -0.92 0.36 -21.40
C ILE A 17 -0.13 -0.54 -20.44
N PRO A 18 -0.07 -1.86 -20.67
CA PRO A 18 0.94 -2.69 -20.04
C PRO A 18 2.29 -2.23 -20.60
N ILE A 19 3.07 -1.51 -19.79
CA ILE A 19 4.48 -1.27 -20.10
C ILE A 19 5.22 -2.53 -19.64
N GLU A 20 5.01 -3.61 -20.38
CA GLU A 20 5.84 -4.82 -20.33
C GLU A 20 6.72 -4.80 -21.59
N VAL A 21 7.71 -3.93 -21.59
CA VAL A 21 8.76 -3.87 -22.62
C VAL A 21 10.09 -3.85 -21.88
N ASP A 22 11.02 -4.72 -22.32
CA ASP A 22 12.36 -4.89 -21.72
C ASP A 22 13.12 -3.56 -21.58
N GLU A 23 12.78 -2.56 -22.42
CA GLU A 23 13.10 -1.15 -22.24
C GLU A 23 11.85 -0.30 -22.52
N PRO A 24 11.33 0.47 -21.53
CA PRO A 24 10.22 1.38 -21.76
C PRO A 24 10.60 2.47 -22.78
N PRO A 25 9.71 2.86 -23.71
CA PRO A 25 9.96 4.01 -24.57
C PRO A 25 10.13 5.28 -23.73
N GLU A 26 10.96 6.23 -24.15
CA GLU A 26 11.15 7.50 -23.41
C GLU A 26 9.87 8.36 -23.41
N GLU A 27 9.07 8.28 -24.48
CA GLU A 27 7.82 9.01 -24.64
C GLU A 27 6.72 8.14 -25.28
N VAL A 28 5.47 8.34 -24.85
CA VAL A 28 4.27 7.75 -25.46
C VAL A 28 3.34 8.89 -25.84
N ASP A 29 2.97 9.00 -27.13
CA ASP A 29 2.13 10.08 -27.65
C ASP A 29 2.62 11.50 -27.28
N GLY A 30 3.95 11.70 -27.23
CA GLY A 30 4.58 12.98 -26.87
C GLY A 30 4.55 13.31 -25.38
N ILE A 31 4.20 12.34 -24.52
CA ILE A 31 4.23 12.45 -23.06
C ILE A 31 5.41 11.60 -22.56
N LYS A 32 6.32 12.23 -21.81
CA LYS A 32 7.43 11.53 -21.13
C LYS A 32 6.89 10.43 -20.22
N VAL A 33 7.48 9.24 -20.29
CA VAL A 33 7.05 8.09 -19.48
C VAL A 33 7.18 8.35 -17.97
N GLU A 34 8.16 9.15 -17.55
CA GLU A 34 8.29 9.58 -16.15
C GLU A 34 7.05 10.35 -15.63
N VAL A 35 6.46 11.21 -16.48
CA VAL A 35 5.23 11.94 -16.14
C VAL A 35 4.04 10.98 -16.10
N LEU A 36 4.04 9.97 -16.97
CA LEU A 36 3.02 8.92 -16.99
C LEU A 36 3.06 8.08 -15.70
N ASP A 37 4.25 7.72 -15.23
CA ASP A 37 4.45 6.93 -14.02
C ASP A 37 4.05 7.70 -12.76
N GLN A 38 4.38 8.98 -12.68
CA GLN A 38 3.88 9.85 -11.60
C GLN A 38 2.35 9.92 -11.58
N LEU A 39 1.71 10.02 -12.75
CA LEU A 39 0.24 10.01 -12.87
C LEU A 39 -0.36 8.65 -12.46
N LYS A 40 0.26 7.54 -12.87
CA LYS A 40 -0.14 6.18 -12.44
C LYS A 40 -0.04 6.03 -10.94
N ALA A 41 1.07 6.44 -10.33
CA ALA A 41 1.30 6.37 -8.88
C ALA A 41 0.24 7.18 -8.11
N MET A 42 -0.03 8.42 -8.52
CA MET A 42 -1.08 9.26 -7.93
C MET A 42 -2.46 8.61 -8.03
N LEU A 43 -2.77 8.03 -9.20
CA LEU A 43 -4.05 7.40 -9.44
C LEU A 43 -4.25 6.15 -8.57
N TYR A 44 -3.29 5.24 -8.55
CA TYR A 44 -3.33 4.04 -7.71
C TYR A 44 -3.42 4.41 -6.22
N ASN A 45 -2.73 5.47 -5.78
CA ASN A 45 -2.78 5.94 -4.40
C ASN A 45 -4.16 6.50 -4.02
N ASN A 46 -4.79 7.27 -4.92
CA ASN A 46 -6.15 7.78 -4.72
C ASN A 46 -7.18 6.64 -4.73
N LEU A 47 -7.03 5.67 -5.62
CA LEU A 47 -7.90 4.50 -5.68
C LEU A 47 -7.77 3.65 -4.41
N ALA A 48 -6.55 3.39 -3.94
CA ALA A 48 -6.29 2.73 -2.66
C ALA A 48 -6.94 3.48 -1.50
N ALA A 49 -6.89 4.82 -1.50
CA ALA A 49 -7.58 5.61 -0.47
C ALA A 49 -9.11 5.41 -0.50
N CYS A 50 -9.71 5.27 -1.67
CA CYS A 50 -11.14 5.02 -1.83
C CYS A 50 -11.53 3.63 -1.29
N TYR A 51 -10.80 2.58 -1.69
CA TYR A 51 -11.05 1.22 -1.20
C TYR A 51 -10.81 1.09 0.31
N LEU A 52 -9.81 1.79 0.84
CA LEU A 52 -9.54 1.79 2.28
C LEU A 52 -10.71 2.37 3.09
N LYS A 53 -11.41 3.40 2.57
CA LYS A 53 -12.63 3.96 3.21
C LYS A 53 -13.79 2.96 3.24
N HIS A 54 -13.82 2.01 2.31
CA HIS A 54 -14.83 0.96 2.24
C HIS A 54 -14.36 -0.34 2.91
N CYS A 55 -13.22 -0.32 3.63
CA CYS A 55 -12.63 -1.49 4.28
C CYS A 55 -12.31 -2.66 3.33
N ASP A 56 -12.18 -2.39 2.03
CA ASP A 56 -11.72 -3.39 1.05
C ASP A 56 -10.19 -3.45 1.11
N TYR A 57 -9.69 -4.18 2.10
CA TYR A 57 -8.26 -4.25 2.40
C TYR A 57 -7.49 -5.04 1.33
N GLU A 58 -8.08 -6.07 0.72
CA GLU A 58 -7.44 -6.88 -0.32
C GLU A 58 -7.13 -6.05 -1.57
N THR A 59 -8.07 -5.21 -1.99
CA THR A 59 -7.85 -4.30 -3.12
C THR A 59 -6.77 -3.27 -2.79
N VAL A 60 -6.74 -2.74 -1.56
CA VAL A 60 -5.66 -1.83 -1.11
C VAL A 60 -4.30 -2.52 -1.15
N LEU A 61 -4.21 -3.77 -0.70
CA LEU A 61 -2.97 -4.56 -0.74
C LEU A 61 -2.52 -4.91 -2.16
N THR A 62 -3.41 -4.83 -3.15
CA THR A 62 -3.07 -4.98 -4.57
C THR A 62 -2.61 -3.66 -5.20
N LEU A 63 -3.19 -2.52 -4.77
CA LEU A 63 -2.91 -1.20 -5.34
C LEU A 63 -1.66 -0.54 -4.77
N CYS A 64 -1.44 -0.63 -3.45
CA CYS A 64 -0.29 0.00 -2.80
C CYS A 64 1.07 -0.47 -3.34
N PRO A 65 1.31 -1.77 -3.61
CA PRO A 65 2.55 -2.22 -4.24
C PRO A 65 2.79 -1.58 -5.62
N LYS A 66 1.75 -1.34 -6.41
CA LYS A 66 1.88 -0.65 -7.70
C LYS A 66 2.31 0.81 -7.54
N VAL A 67 1.86 1.48 -6.47
CA VAL A 67 2.35 2.82 -6.12
C VAL A 67 3.82 2.75 -5.73
N LEU A 68 4.20 1.79 -4.89
CA LEU A 68 5.57 1.66 -4.37
C LEU A 68 6.58 1.19 -5.43
N GLN A 69 6.14 0.51 -6.49
CA GLN A 69 6.98 0.23 -7.65
C GLN A 69 7.40 1.50 -8.40
N LEU A 70 6.50 2.50 -8.43
CA LEU A 70 6.71 3.76 -9.15
C LEU A 70 7.31 4.85 -8.24
N ASP A 71 6.96 4.82 -6.95
CA ASP A 71 7.45 5.73 -5.91
C ASP A 71 7.69 4.92 -4.61
N PRO A 72 8.89 4.31 -4.46
CA PRO A 72 9.21 3.44 -3.33
C PRO A 72 9.09 4.10 -1.96
N ASN A 73 9.22 5.43 -1.90
CA ASN A 73 9.21 6.18 -0.65
C ASN A 73 7.86 6.86 -0.39
N ASN A 74 6.79 6.43 -1.07
CA ASN A 74 5.48 7.05 -0.92
C ASN A 74 4.87 6.79 0.47
N ILE A 75 5.04 7.74 1.39
CA ILE A 75 4.55 7.67 2.77
C ILE A 75 3.05 7.36 2.84
N LYS A 76 2.25 7.93 1.93
CA LYS A 76 0.79 7.71 1.90
C LYS A 76 0.46 6.27 1.50
N ALA A 77 1.16 5.70 0.53
CA ALA A 77 0.96 4.31 0.12
C ALA A 77 1.40 3.32 1.19
N LEU A 78 2.59 3.53 1.79
CA LEU A 78 3.08 2.72 2.92
C LEU A 78 2.08 2.73 4.08
N TYR A 79 1.57 3.90 4.45
CA TYR A 79 0.59 4.00 5.54
C TYR A 79 -0.71 3.25 5.22
N LYS A 80 -1.27 3.41 4.01
CA LYS A 80 -2.48 2.68 3.60
C LYS A 80 -2.25 1.17 3.58
N GLN A 81 -1.10 0.72 3.09
CA GLN A 81 -0.72 -0.69 3.07
C GLN A 81 -0.65 -1.27 4.49
N ALA A 82 -0.01 -0.56 5.41
CA ALA A 82 0.02 -0.96 6.82
C ALA A 82 -1.37 -1.04 7.45
N VAL A 83 -2.25 -0.05 7.18
CA VAL A 83 -3.63 -0.08 7.68
C VAL A 83 -4.40 -1.28 7.10
N ALA A 84 -4.22 -1.60 5.82
CA ALA A 84 -4.86 -2.76 5.19
C ALA A 84 -4.31 -4.10 5.73
N LYS A 85 -2.99 -4.18 5.99
CA LYS A 85 -2.37 -5.34 6.67
C LYS A 85 -2.94 -5.55 8.08
N CYS A 86 -3.17 -4.47 8.84
CA CYS A 86 -3.90 -4.57 10.10
C CYS A 86 -5.32 -5.11 9.92
N GLY A 87 -6.04 -4.63 8.89
CA GLY A 87 -7.42 -5.03 8.60
C GLY A 87 -7.55 -6.52 8.21
N THR A 88 -6.49 -7.07 7.61
CA THR A 88 -6.38 -8.50 7.27
C THR A 88 -5.72 -9.33 8.38
N HIS A 89 -5.53 -8.76 9.58
CA HIS A 89 -4.91 -9.39 10.75
C HIS A 89 -3.44 -9.80 10.57
N ASP A 90 -2.78 -9.36 9.50
CA ASP A 90 -1.33 -9.46 9.31
C ASP A 90 -0.62 -8.33 10.06
N TYR A 91 -0.59 -8.46 11.39
CA TYR A 91 0.00 -7.45 12.28
C TYR A 91 1.52 -7.36 12.14
N GLU A 92 2.20 -8.47 11.89
CA GLU A 92 3.64 -8.53 11.70
C GLU A 92 4.06 -7.82 10.39
N GLY A 93 3.35 -8.09 9.30
CA GLY A 93 3.52 -7.38 8.03
C GLY A 93 3.25 -5.88 8.20
N SER A 94 2.17 -5.51 8.90
CA SER A 94 1.89 -4.10 9.20
C SER A 94 3.00 -3.44 10.01
N GLN A 95 3.56 -4.14 11.01
CA GLN A 95 4.61 -3.60 11.87
C GLN A 95 5.86 -3.24 11.06
N LYS A 96 6.29 -4.15 10.17
CA LYS A 96 7.47 -3.94 9.30
C LYS A 96 7.30 -2.70 8.42
N ILE A 97 6.15 -2.56 7.77
CA ILE A 97 5.85 -1.41 6.90
C ILE A 97 5.84 -0.10 7.70
N LEU A 98 5.27 -0.09 8.91
CA LEU A 98 5.24 1.11 9.75
C LEU A 98 6.64 1.52 10.24
N LEU A 99 7.51 0.56 10.54
CA LEU A 99 8.91 0.83 10.89
C LEU A 99 9.67 1.43 9.71
N GLU A 100 9.46 0.91 8.50
CA GLU A 100 10.04 1.48 7.28
C GLU A 100 9.52 2.90 7.02
N LEU A 101 8.22 3.12 7.16
CA LEU A 101 7.61 4.45 7.02
C LEU A 101 8.24 5.44 8.01
N LEU A 102 8.37 5.07 9.29
CA LEU A 102 8.99 5.92 10.32
C LEU A 102 10.49 6.13 10.11
N ARG A 103 11.18 5.25 9.37
CA ARG A 103 12.56 5.50 8.93
C ARG A 103 12.62 6.63 7.90
N LEU A 104 11.62 6.72 7.03
CA LEU A 104 11.52 7.76 5.99
C LEU A 104 10.95 9.07 6.53
N ASP A 105 9.98 8.99 7.43
CA ASP A 105 9.29 10.12 8.07
C ASP A 105 9.16 9.90 9.58
N PRO A 106 10.22 10.18 10.37
CA PRO A 106 10.25 9.93 11.81
C PRO A 106 9.22 10.73 12.62
N GLU A 107 8.79 11.88 12.11
CA GLU A 107 7.81 12.76 12.77
C GLU A 107 6.35 12.38 12.46
N ASN A 108 6.14 11.30 11.72
CA ASN A 108 4.82 10.84 11.35
C ASN A 108 4.03 10.31 12.56
N LYS A 109 3.27 11.20 13.20
CA LYS A 109 2.46 10.88 14.38
C LYS A 109 1.45 9.77 14.11
N ALA A 110 0.81 9.76 12.94
CA ALA A 110 -0.16 8.75 12.59
C ALA A 110 0.46 7.35 12.50
N ALA A 111 1.65 7.23 11.89
CA ALA A 111 2.38 5.97 11.82
C ALA A 111 2.89 5.53 13.20
N SER A 112 3.40 6.46 14.02
CA SER A 112 3.86 6.17 15.39
C SER A 112 2.72 5.63 16.27
N ASP A 113 1.56 6.29 16.25
CA ASP A 113 0.40 5.86 17.05
C ASP A 113 -0.16 4.53 16.54
N LYS A 114 -0.19 4.32 15.21
CA LYS A 114 -0.58 3.03 14.64
C LYS A 114 0.38 1.91 15.03
N LEU A 115 1.69 2.17 15.02
CA LEU A 115 2.72 1.18 15.37
C LEU A 115 2.56 0.71 16.83
N LYS A 116 2.26 1.62 17.76
CA LYS A 116 1.98 1.26 19.17
C LYS A 116 0.81 0.27 19.26
N LEU A 117 -0.28 0.54 18.54
CA LEU A 117 -1.45 -0.36 18.50
C LEU A 117 -1.09 -1.73 17.90
N VAL A 118 -0.33 -1.73 16.80
CA VAL A 118 0.11 -2.97 16.14
C VAL A 118 1.01 -3.80 17.04
N ASN A 119 1.93 -3.19 17.78
CA ASN A 119 2.84 -3.90 18.69
C ASN A 119 2.07 -4.68 19.78
N VAL A 120 0.99 -4.09 20.31
CA VAL A 120 0.11 -4.80 21.25
C VAL A 120 -0.51 -6.03 20.57
N LYS A 121 -1.00 -5.89 19.34
CA LYS A 121 -1.61 -7.00 18.58
C LYS A 121 -0.63 -8.10 18.22
N VAL A 122 0.61 -7.76 17.87
CA VAL A 122 1.68 -8.73 17.62
C VAL A 122 1.99 -9.52 18.90
N ALA A 123 2.15 -8.83 20.04
CA ALA A 123 2.40 -9.50 21.32
C ALA A 123 1.26 -10.44 21.73
N GLU A 124 0.00 -10.01 21.57
CA GLU A 124 -1.18 -10.85 21.79
C GLU A 124 -1.19 -12.08 20.87
N SER A 125 -0.85 -11.91 19.57
CA SER A 125 -0.81 -13.01 18.60
C SER A 125 0.26 -14.04 18.97
N ASN A 126 1.47 -13.58 19.28
CA ASN A 126 2.59 -14.44 19.67
C ASN A 126 2.29 -15.21 20.96
N ALA A 127 1.70 -14.55 21.96
CA ALA A 127 1.31 -15.20 23.21
C ALA A 127 0.28 -16.32 22.97
N ARG A 128 -0.71 -16.09 22.11
CA ARG A 128 -1.70 -17.11 21.73
C ARG A 128 -1.05 -18.31 21.03
N VAL A 129 -0.19 -18.05 20.05
CA VAL A 129 0.53 -19.10 19.30
C VAL A 129 1.41 -19.92 20.24
N ASN A 130 2.20 -19.28 21.10
CA ASN A 130 3.05 -19.97 22.08
C ASN A 130 2.25 -20.84 23.05
N ALA A 131 1.08 -20.37 23.51
CA ALA A 131 0.21 -21.16 24.37
C ALA A 131 -0.38 -22.38 23.64
N MET A 132 -0.73 -22.26 22.35
CA MET A 132 -1.20 -23.38 21.54
C MET A 132 -0.10 -24.42 21.32
N ILE A 133 1.11 -23.96 20.98
CA ILE A 133 2.30 -24.80 20.82
C ILE A 133 2.55 -25.60 22.10
N LYS A 134 2.60 -24.94 23.26
CA LYS A 134 2.83 -25.62 24.54
C LYS A 134 1.84 -26.75 24.79
N LYS A 135 0.54 -26.51 24.58
CA LYS A 135 -0.51 -27.55 24.72
C LYS A 135 -0.37 -28.70 23.73
N MET A 136 0.18 -28.46 22.54
CA MET A 136 0.38 -29.49 21.51
C MET A 136 1.52 -30.45 21.88
N PHE A 137 2.55 -29.97 22.60
CA PHE A 137 3.72 -30.77 23.00
C PHE A 137 3.66 -31.34 24.43
N GLU A 138 2.64 -30.97 25.23
CA GLU A 138 2.39 -31.52 26.58
C GLU A 138 1.48 -32.78 26.57
N LYS A 139 1.18 -33.35 25.39
CA LYS A 139 0.51 -34.65 25.19
C LYS A 139 1.47 -35.69 24.64
#